data_AF-A0A971KUA5-F1
#
_entry.id   AF-A0A971KUA5-F1
#
_cell.length_a   1.000
_cell.length_b   1.000
_cell.length_c   1.000
_cell.angle_alpha   90.00
_cell.angle_beta   90.00
_cell.angle_gamma   90.00
#
_symmetry.space_group_name_H-M   'P 1'
#
loop_
_entity.id
_entity.type
_entity.pdbx_description
1 polymer ?
#
loop_
_entity_poly.entity_id
_entity_poly.type
_entity_poly.pdbx_seq_one_letter_code
_entity_poly.pdbx_strand_id
1 'polypeptide(L)' 'MPILVTGATGQVGGATAQALTEMGVPMRFSIRDMSRTCDLTISIKSLSADRT' A
#
# COMPACT_ATOMS: atom_id res chain seq x y z
N MET A 1 15.92 -2.64 -1.82
CA MET A 1 15.05 -3.61 -1.12
C MET A 1 13.70 -2.95 -0.90
N PRO A 2 12.60 -3.43 -1.50
CA PRO A 2 11.28 -2.82 -1.31
C PRO A 2 10.66 -3.22 0.05
N ILE A 3 9.91 -2.31 0.69
CA ILE A 3 9.17 -2.58 1.93
C ILE A 3 7.81 -3.20 1.61
N LEU A 4 7.43 -4.28 2.30
CA LEU A 4 6.06 -4.79 2.25
C LEU A 4 5.22 -4.13 3.35
N VAL A 5 4.16 -3.43 2.96
CA VAL A 5 3.19 -2.86 3.88
C VAL A 5 1.96 -3.77 3.94
N THR A 6 1.71 -4.32 5.12
CA THR A 6 0.50 -5.08 5.45
C THR A 6 -0.50 -4.19 6.15
N GLY A 7 -1.78 -4.30 5.82
CA GLY A 7 -2.83 -3.48 6.46
C GLY A 7 -2.79 -2.00 6.06
N ALA A 8 -2.29 -1.70 4.86
CA ALA A 8 -2.24 -0.33 4.32
C ALA A 8 -3.63 0.35 4.25
N THR A 9 -4.71 -0.43 4.18
CA THR A 9 -6.10 0.07 4.19
C THR A 9 -6.63 0.36 5.61
N GLY A 10 -5.81 0.20 6.65
CA GLY A 10 -6.13 0.60 8.02
C GLY A 10 -5.58 1.99 8.35
N GLN A 11 -5.99 2.57 9.48
CA GLN A 11 -5.57 3.93 9.85
C GLN A 11 -4.04 4.08 9.97
N VAL A 12 -3.39 3.21 10.76
CA VAL A 12 -1.94 3.27 10.96
C VAL A 12 -1.18 2.85 9.70
N GLY A 13 -1.61 1.76 9.06
CA GLY A 13 -0.95 1.25 7.86
C GLY A 13 -1.01 2.24 6.69
N GLY A 14 -2.15 2.94 6.53
CA GLY A 14 -2.33 3.97 5.51
C GLY A 14 -1.47 5.19 5.78
N ALA A 15 -1.46 5.71 7.01
CA ALA A 15 -0.59 6.82 7.39
C ALA A 15 0.90 6.48 7.21
N THR A 16 1.28 5.23 7.52
CA THR A 16 2.65 4.74 7.30
C THR A 16 2.98 4.68 5.81
N ALA A 17 2.07 4.14 4.98
CA ALA A 17 2.26 4.07 3.54
C ALA A 17 2.36 5.46 2.90
N GLN A 18 1.59 6.43 3.41
CA GLN A 18 1.67 7.81 2.99
C GLN A 18 3.05 8.42 3.32
N ALA A 19 3.52 8.28 4.56
CA ALA A 19 4.84 8.77 4.96
C ALA A 19 5.98 8.13 4.12
N LEU A 20 5.91 6.83 3.86
CA LEU A 20 6.87 6.13 3.00
C LEU A 20 6.84 6.65 1.56
N THR A 21 5.67 7.03 1.05
CA THR A 21 5.54 7.66 -0.28
C THR A 21 6.19 9.03 -0.31
N GLU A 22 5.93 9.86 0.71
CA GLU A 22 6.53 11.19 0.84
C GLU A 22 8.06 11.12 0.95
N MET A 23 8.59 10.05 1.54
CA MET A 23 10.03 9.76 1.62
C MET A 23 10.61 9.13 0.34
N GLY A 24 9.80 8.82 -0.67
CA GLY A 24 10.25 8.16 -1.91
C GLY A 24 10.72 6.72 -1.71
N VAL A 25 10.26 6.04 -0.65
CA VAL A 25 10.68 4.67 -0.34
C VAL A 25 9.92 3.67 -1.23
N PRO A 26 10.62 2.78 -1.95
CA PRO A 26 9.95 1.78 -2.77
C PRO A 26 9.22 0.76 -1.88
N MET A 27 7.93 0.55 -2.13
CA MET A 27 7.10 -0.35 -1.34
C MET A 27 6.09 -1.15 -2.17
N ARG A 28 5.55 -2.20 -1.56
CA ARG A 28 4.50 -3.09 -2.08
C ARG A 28 3.41 -3.25 -1.03
N PHE A 29 2.19 -3.56 -1.47
CA PHE A 29 1.04 -3.76 -0.59
C PHE A 29 0.54 -5.19 -0.63
N SER A 30 0.30 -5.77 0.55
CA SER A 30 -0.50 -7.00 0.68
C SER A 30 -1.90 -6.61 1.13
N ILE A 31 -2.88 -6.81 0.25
CA ILE A 31 -4.26 -6.37 0.43
C ILE A 31 -5.16 -7.60 0.35
N ARG A 32 -5.89 -7.86 1.44
CA ARG A 32 -6.83 -8.99 1.52
C ARG A 32 -8.15 -8.70 0.82
N ASP A 33 -8.60 -7.45 0.90
CA ASP A 33 -9.86 -6.99 0.34
C ASP A 33 -9.63 -5.74 -0.50
N MET A 34 -9.78 -5.89 -1.81
CA MET A 34 -9.53 -4.82 -2.76
C MET A 34 -10.61 -3.73 -2.70
N SER A 35 -11.80 -4.00 -2.15
CA SER A 35 -12.85 -2.97 -2.01
C SER A 35 -12.46 -1.85 -1.06
N ARG A 36 -11.50 -2.12 -0.16
CA ARG A 36 -10.98 -1.16 0.83
C ARG A 36 -9.82 -0.31 0.33
N THR A 37 -9.42 -0.44 -0.94
CA THR A 37 -8.34 0.39 -1.48
C THR A 37 -8.77 1.82 -1.80
N CYS A 38 -10.07 2.11 -1.81
CA CYS A 38 -10.58 3.47 -1.93
C CYS A 38 -10.08 4.39 -0.80
N ASP A 39 -9.72 3.81 0.34
CA ASP A 39 -9.16 4.51 1.51
C ASP A 39 -7.66 4.85 1.35
N LEU A 40 -7.00 4.35 0.30
CA LEU A 40 -5.60 4.59 0.02
C LEU A 40 -5.43 5.83 -0.86
N THR A 41 -5.04 6.96 -0.28
CA THR A 41 -4.77 8.23 -1.01
C THR A 41 -3.48 8.18 -1.88
N ILE A 42 -2.80 7.05 -1.93
CA ILE A 42 -1.52 6.88 -2.62
C ILE A 42 -1.71 6.37 -4.04
N SER A 43 -1.04 7.01 -5.01
CA SER A 43 -1.10 6.65 -6.43
C SER A 43 -0.43 5.28 -6.66
N ILE A 44 -1.23 4.22 -6.73
CA ILE A 44 -0.74 2.86 -7.00
C ILE A 44 -0.41 2.76 -8.49
N LYS A 45 0.85 3.02 -8.85
CA LYS A 45 1.30 3.04 -10.25
C LYS A 45 1.43 1.65 -10.90
N SER A 46 1.29 0.57 -10.13
CA SER A 46 1.28 -0.79 -10.66
C SER A 46 0.67 -1.75 -9.64
N LEU A 47 -0.61 -2.09 -9.80
CA LEU A 47 -1.22 -3.18 -9.05
C LEU A 47 -0.95 -4.50 -9.79
N SER A 48 0.13 -5.18 -9.45
CA SER A 48 0.33 -6.58 -9.85
C SER A 48 -0.37 -7.45 -8.82
N ALA A 49 -1.56 -7.98 -9.15
CA ALA A 49 -2.18 -9.01 -8.34
C ALA A 49 -1.38 -10.30 -8.56
N ASP A 50 -0.59 -10.70 -7.57
CA ASP A 50 0.06 -12.00 -7.57
C ASP A 50 -1.02 -13.05 -7.27
N ARG A 51 -1.60 -13.63 -8.32
CA ARG A 51 -2.49 -14.78 -8.23
C ARG A 51 -1.62 -16.04 -8.20
N THR A 52 -1.24 -16.47 -7.00
CA THR A 52 -0.96 -17.89 -6.73
C THR A 52 -2.25 -18.70 -6.74
#